data_AF-A0A227JIF9-F1
#
_entry.id   AF-A0A227JIF9-F1
#
_cell.length_a   1.000
_cell.length_b   1.000
_cell.length_c   1.000
_cell.angle_alpha   90.00
_cell.angle_beta   90.00
_cell.angle_gamma   90.00
#
_symmetry.space_group_name_H-M   'P 1'
#
loop_
_entity.id
_entity.type
_entity.pdbx_description
1 polymer ?
#
loop_
_entity_poly.entity_id
_entity_poly.type
_entity_poly.pdbx_seq_one_letter_code
_entity_poly.pdbx_strand_id
1 'polypeptide(L)'
;MNIIEITGAPCSGKSYYINNVLKGDYSSLPIYGNHLSKKIYFETAQKISLFFLGVMCSILSIDLIKFVLKNNNLASFSDKMKMLFFTFLKIGRFHFLNALFSDKTIVIDEGVSHLPFNLMLTEENDIKTMLSFFPKSFYFVDVWLFKEKEHVLLWRLRNRGHKKVLKDSDMIPFVKNNLKISSVVKVHYENSFCHYKEIVSYEE
;
A
#
# COMPACT_ATOMS: atom_id res chain seq x y z
N MET A 1 -3.44 2.89 20.39
CA MET A 1 -2.92 3.39 19.09
C MET A 1 -3.96 3.17 18.01
N ASN A 2 -4.12 4.11 17.07
CA ASN A 2 -4.93 3.87 15.88
C ASN A 2 -4.13 4.24 14.61
N ILE A 3 -3.55 3.24 13.93
CA ILE A 3 -2.97 3.43 12.60
C ILE A 3 -4.07 3.15 11.58
N ILE A 4 -4.30 4.11 10.68
CA ILE A 4 -5.23 4.00 9.57
C ILE A 4 -4.42 3.88 8.28
N GLU A 5 -4.45 2.72 7.64
CA GLU A 5 -3.87 2.52 6.32
C GLU A 5 -4.90 2.78 5.22
N ILE A 6 -4.56 3.68 4.31
CA ILE A 6 -5.36 3.94 3.13
C ILE A 6 -4.80 3.15 1.96
N THR A 7 -5.64 2.28 1.38
CA THR A 7 -5.28 1.40 0.27
C THR A 7 -6.40 1.33 -0.76
N GLY A 8 -6.15 0.69 -1.90
CA GLY A 8 -7.10 0.58 -3.02
C GLY A 8 -6.45 0.84 -4.37
N ALA A 9 -7.20 0.55 -5.44
CA ALA A 9 -6.72 0.66 -6.81
C ALA A 9 -6.12 2.05 -7.13
N PRO A 10 -5.12 2.17 -8.03
CA PRO A 10 -4.70 3.45 -8.57
C PRO A 10 -5.89 4.22 -9.13
N CYS A 11 -5.90 5.54 -8.98
CA CYS A 11 -7.00 6.44 -9.39
C CYS A 11 -8.35 6.27 -8.64
N SER A 12 -8.38 5.57 -7.50
CA SER A 12 -9.58 5.43 -6.64
C SER A 12 -9.88 6.65 -5.75
N GLY A 13 -9.17 7.76 -5.89
CA GLY A 13 -9.43 8.98 -5.11
C GLY A 13 -8.74 9.07 -3.74
N LYS A 14 -7.89 8.09 -3.37
CA LYS A 14 -7.13 8.07 -2.09
C LYS A 14 -6.50 9.42 -1.74
N SER A 15 -5.65 9.96 -2.62
CA SER A 15 -4.93 11.21 -2.36
C SER A 15 -5.85 12.43 -2.26
N TYR A 16 -6.98 12.43 -2.99
CA TYR A 16 -7.98 13.50 -2.86
C TYR A 16 -8.62 13.46 -1.47
N TYR A 17 -9.04 12.28 -1.03
CA TYR A 17 -9.66 12.11 0.28
C TYR A 17 -8.72 12.48 1.43
N ILE A 18 -7.45 12.07 1.35
CA ILE A 18 -6.43 12.43 2.35
C ILE A 18 -6.24 13.96 2.42
N ASN A 19 -6.20 14.63 1.27
CA ASN A 19 -5.89 16.06 1.22
C ASN A 19 -7.08 16.95 1.59
N ASN A 20 -8.30 16.56 1.26
CA ASN A 20 -9.47 17.42 1.33
C ASN A 20 -10.43 17.04 2.47
N VAL A 21 -10.54 15.75 2.81
CA VAL A 21 -11.46 15.28 3.85
C VAL A 21 -10.71 15.12 5.17
N LEU A 22 -9.61 14.38 5.15
CA LEU A 22 -8.90 14.04 6.40
C LEU A 22 -8.17 15.20 7.07
N LYS A 23 -7.74 16.21 6.32
CA LYS A 23 -7.12 17.41 6.92
C LYS A 23 -8.08 18.24 7.78
N GLY A 24 -9.40 18.10 7.57
CA GLY A 24 -10.42 18.83 8.34
C GLY A 24 -10.81 18.12 9.64
N ASP A 25 -10.88 16.78 9.62
CA ASP A 25 -11.48 16.00 10.71
C ASP A 25 -10.47 15.43 11.72
N TYR A 26 -9.20 15.28 11.33
CA TYR A 26 -8.19 14.74 12.22
C TYR A 26 -7.11 15.76 12.53
N SER A 27 -6.91 16.05 13.82
CA SER A 27 -5.70 16.72 14.34
C SER A 27 -4.42 15.86 14.21
N SER A 28 -4.52 14.69 13.57
CA SER A 28 -3.43 13.75 13.36
C SER A 28 -2.46 14.26 12.30
N LEU A 29 -1.18 13.90 12.43
CA LEU A 29 -0.21 14.11 11.36
C LEU A 29 -0.55 13.17 10.20
N PRO A 30 -1.00 13.66 9.02
CA PRO A 30 -0.96 12.85 7.81
C PRO A 30 0.52 12.61 7.46
N ILE A 31 0.99 11.36 7.54
CA ILE A 31 2.34 11.02 7.10
C ILE A 31 2.23 10.58 5.65
N TYR A 32 2.40 11.56 4.76
CA TYR A 32 2.42 11.36 3.32
C TYR A 32 3.60 10.46 2.91
N GLY A 33 3.35 9.61 1.93
CA GLY A 33 4.29 8.62 1.43
C GLY A 33 5.72 9.15 1.25
N ASN A 34 6.67 8.38 1.77
CA ASN A 34 8.12 8.45 1.57
C ASN A 34 8.91 9.61 2.19
N HIS A 35 8.28 10.65 2.73
CA HIS A 35 9.00 11.81 3.27
C HIS A 35 8.60 12.08 4.72
N LEU A 36 9.35 11.53 5.66
CA LEU A 36 9.27 11.93 7.07
C LEU A 36 10.11 13.19 7.36
N SER A 37 10.98 13.62 6.44
CA SER A 37 11.69 14.91 6.50
C SER A 37 11.79 15.57 5.12
N LYS A 38 11.78 16.91 5.07
CA LYS A 38 11.86 17.71 3.83
C LYS A 38 13.30 17.96 3.32
N LYS A 39 14.33 17.40 3.97
CA LYS A 39 15.75 17.60 3.58
C LYS A 39 16.28 16.35 2.85
N ILE A 40 16.80 16.54 1.64
CA ILE A 40 17.22 15.45 0.72
C ILE A 40 18.23 14.47 1.34
N TYR A 41 19.26 14.96 2.03
CA TYR A 41 20.28 14.09 2.66
C TYR A 41 19.70 13.23 3.79
N PHE A 42 18.80 13.81 4.60
CA PHE A 42 18.10 13.08 5.65
C PHE A 42 17.11 12.08 5.08
N GLU A 43 16.51 12.38 3.93
CA GLU A 43 15.56 11.48 3.28
C GLU A 43 16.21 10.17 2.82
N THR A 44 17.38 10.23 2.19
CA THR A 44 18.09 9.01 1.74
C THR A 44 18.52 8.17 2.94
N ALA A 45 19.15 8.79 3.95
CA ALA A 45 19.58 8.10 5.17
C ALA A 45 18.38 7.46 5.89
N GLN A 46 17.27 8.19 5.99
CA GLN A 46 16.05 7.69 6.61
C GLN A 46 15.43 6.52 5.85
N LYS A 47 15.37 6.57 4.51
CA LYS A 47 14.88 5.43 3.72
C LYS A 47 15.75 4.20 3.93
N ILE A 48 17.07 4.37 4.00
CA ILE A 48 18.01 3.28 4.28
C ILE A 48 17.78 2.73 5.70
N SER A 49 17.68 3.58 6.71
CA SER A 49 17.41 3.15 8.10
C SER A 49 16.08 2.42 8.23
N LEU A 50 15.02 2.92 7.61
CA LEU A 50 13.71 2.27 7.60
C LEU A 50 13.73 0.96 6.81
N PHE A 51 14.46 0.88 5.70
CA PHE A 51 14.66 -0.38 4.98
C PHE A 51 15.31 -1.42 5.89
N PHE A 52 16.42 -1.08 6.56
CA PHE A 52 17.10 -2.00 7.48
C PHE A 52 16.22 -2.39 8.66
N LEU A 53 15.48 -1.44 9.25
CA LEU A 53 14.49 -1.76 10.28
C LEU A 53 13.44 -2.74 9.76
N GLY A 54 12.96 -2.55 8.53
CA GLY A 54 12.04 -3.48 7.88
C GLY A 54 12.63 -4.88 7.72
N VAL A 55 13.88 -4.98 7.27
CA VAL A 55 14.59 -6.27 7.18
C VAL A 55 14.73 -6.91 8.55
N MET A 56 15.12 -6.16 9.59
CA MET A 56 15.30 -6.65 10.96
C MET A 56 13.97 -7.13 11.58
N CYS A 57 12.90 -6.37 11.41
CA CYS A 57 11.57 -6.78 11.87
C CYS A 57 10.99 -7.95 11.05
N SER A 58 11.55 -8.18 9.86
CA SER A 58 11.18 -9.28 8.97
C SER A 58 12.24 -10.38 8.92
N ILE A 59 13.06 -10.58 9.96
CA ILE A 59 14.14 -11.60 9.99
C ILE A 59 13.62 -13.03 9.72
N LEU A 60 12.30 -13.27 9.82
CA LEU A 60 11.63 -14.52 9.42
C LEU A 60 11.23 -14.61 7.94
N SER A 61 11.54 -13.61 7.11
CA SER A 61 10.91 -13.40 5.81
C SER A 61 11.78 -13.82 4.61
N ILE A 62 12.64 -14.84 4.77
CA ILE A 62 13.29 -15.50 3.62
C ILE A 62 12.23 -15.90 2.58
N ASP A 63 11.05 -16.31 3.04
CA ASP A 63 9.93 -16.65 2.18
C ASP A 63 9.32 -15.43 1.48
N LEU A 64 9.27 -14.26 2.12
CA LEU A 64 8.88 -13.00 1.48
C LEU A 64 9.89 -12.60 0.39
N ILE A 65 11.19 -12.73 0.68
CA ILE A 65 12.24 -12.45 -0.30
C ILE A 65 12.08 -13.38 -1.50
N LYS A 66 11.97 -14.70 -1.26
CA LYS A 66 11.74 -15.70 -2.31
C LYS A 66 10.47 -15.40 -3.10
N PHE A 67 9.38 -15.03 -2.41
CA PHE A 67 8.11 -14.70 -3.03
C PHE A 67 8.23 -13.52 -3.99
N VAL A 68 8.80 -12.39 -3.54
CA VAL A 68 8.99 -11.21 -4.39
C VAL A 68 9.95 -11.50 -5.55
N LEU A 69 11.03 -12.26 -5.32
CA LEU A 69 11.97 -12.62 -6.39
C LEU A 69 11.38 -13.60 -7.42
N LYS A 70 10.46 -14.47 -7.01
CA LYS A 70 9.74 -15.40 -7.91
C LYS A 70 8.57 -14.77 -8.66
N ASN A 71 8.17 -13.55 -8.29
CA ASN A 71 7.06 -12.87 -8.97
C ASN A 71 7.41 -12.60 -10.44
N ASN A 72 6.68 -13.26 -11.35
CA ASN A 72 6.86 -13.18 -12.80
C ASN A 72 6.28 -11.90 -13.41
N ASN A 73 5.44 -11.16 -12.68
CA ASN A 73 4.86 -9.89 -13.14
C ASN A 73 5.88 -8.74 -13.13
N LEU A 74 7.06 -8.96 -12.56
CA LEU A 74 8.17 -8.00 -12.55
C LEU A 74 9.17 -8.35 -13.67
N ALA A 75 9.32 -7.42 -14.62
CA ALA A 75 10.03 -7.65 -15.88
C ALA A 75 11.55 -7.89 -15.70
N SER A 76 12.19 -7.20 -14.75
CA SER A 76 13.64 -7.28 -14.56
C SER A 76 14.04 -7.61 -13.12
N PHE A 77 15.25 -8.15 -12.94
CA PHE A 77 15.85 -8.33 -11.61
C PHE A 77 15.98 -6.99 -10.87
N SER A 78 16.27 -5.90 -11.59
CA SER A 78 16.30 -4.54 -11.03
C SER A 78 14.93 -4.14 -10.45
N ASP A 79 13.83 -4.42 -11.16
CA ASP A 79 12.48 -4.17 -10.66
C ASP A 79 12.16 -5.00 -9.42
N LYS A 80 12.61 -6.27 -9.40
CA LYS A 80 12.47 -7.14 -8.23
C LYS A 80 13.21 -6.60 -7.01
N MET A 81 14.46 -6.16 -7.16
CA MET A 81 15.24 -5.54 -6.08
C MET A 81 14.61 -4.22 -5.61
N LYS A 82 14.11 -3.41 -6.55
CA LYS A 82 13.38 -2.17 -6.25
C LYS A 82 12.09 -2.44 -5.46
N MET A 83 11.33 -3.48 -5.84
CA MET A 83 10.14 -3.88 -5.10
C MET A 83 10.47 -4.43 -3.72
N LEU A 84 11.53 -5.25 -3.59
CA LEU A 84 12.04 -5.67 -2.27
C LEU A 84 12.38 -4.47 -1.38
N PHE A 85 13.10 -3.49 -1.92
CA PHE A 85 13.43 -2.27 -1.21
C PHE A 85 12.18 -1.55 -0.70
N PHE A 86 11.18 -1.33 -1.56
CA PHE A 86 9.94 -0.67 -1.15
C PHE A 86 9.08 -1.50 -0.19
N THR A 87 9.10 -2.83 -0.31
CA THR A 87 8.43 -3.75 0.61
C THR A 87 8.98 -3.60 2.01
N PHE A 88 10.30 -3.76 2.18
CA PHE A 88 10.93 -3.61 3.49
C PHE A 88 10.86 -2.18 4.02
N LEU A 89 10.93 -1.17 3.14
CA LEU A 89 10.73 0.22 3.54
C LEU A 89 9.35 0.45 4.17
N LYS A 90 8.29 -0.15 3.61
CA LYS A 90 6.92 -0.06 4.15
C LYS A 90 6.80 -0.77 5.50
N ILE A 91 7.37 -1.97 5.61
CA ILE A 91 7.39 -2.73 6.87
C ILE A 91 8.14 -1.96 7.96
N GLY A 92 9.33 -1.46 7.67
CA GLY A 92 10.12 -0.69 8.64
C GLY A 92 9.44 0.62 9.03
N ARG A 93 8.77 1.30 8.08
CA ARG A 93 7.95 2.48 8.40
C ARG A 93 6.84 2.14 9.38
N PHE A 94 6.12 1.05 9.16
CA PHE A 94 5.08 0.62 10.07
C PHE A 94 5.62 0.45 11.50
N HIS A 95 6.72 -0.30 11.66
CA HIS A 95 7.33 -0.51 12.97
C HIS A 95 7.84 0.78 13.62
N PHE A 96 8.46 1.66 12.84
CA PHE A 96 8.94 2.96 13.31
C PHE A 96 7.80 3.84 13.83
N LEU A 97 6.69 3.93 13.07
CA LEU A 97 5.54 4.73 13.45
C LEU A 97 4.82 4.17 14.66
N ASN A 98 4.67 2.85 14.72
CA ASN A 98 4.10 2.14 15.87
C ASN A 98 4.91 2.41 17.15
N ALA A 99 6.24 2.44 17.07
CA ALA A 99 7.10 2.66 18.22
C ALA A 99 7.12 4.12 18.72
N LEU A 100 7.08 5.11 17.82
CA LEU A 100 7.26 6.53 18.18
C LEU A 100 5.97 7.28 18.48
N PHE A 101 4.83 6.78 18.01
CA PHE A 101 3.56 7.52 18.04
C PHE A 101 2.41 6.65 18.55
N SER A 102 2.66 5.82 19.57
CA SER A 102 1.68 4.90 20.18
C SER A 102 0.38 5.59 20.62
N ASP A 103 0.47 6.86 20.99
CA ASP A 103 -0.63 7.63 21.59
C ASP A 103 -1.36 8.52 20.57
N LYS A 104 -0.94 8.50 19.29
CA LYS A 104 -1.56 9.30 18.22
C LYS A 104 -2.31 8.42 17.23
N THR A 105 -3.30 9.02 16.58
CA THR A 105 -3.85 8.45 15.34
C THR A 105 -2.92 8.80 14.19
N ILE A 106 -2.57 7.85 13.33
CA ILE A 106 -1.67 8.08 12.19
C ILE A 106 -2.34 7.58 10.93
N VAL A 107 -2.38 8.41 9.89
CA VAL A 107 -2.87 8.00 8.58
C VAL A 107 -1.68 7.74 7.66
N ILE A 108 -1.65 6.55 7.06
CA ILE A 108 -0.60 6.11 6.13
C ILE A 108 -1.21 5.96 4.73
N ASP A 109 -0.75 6.77 3.78
CA ASP A 109 -1.06 6.58 2.35
C ASP A 109 -0.21 5.43 1.80
N GLU A 110 -0.87 4.43 1.22
CA GLU A 110 -0.23 3.24 0.65
C GLU A 110 0.67 2.52 1.66
N GLY A 111 0.08 2.05 2.76
CA GLY A 111 0.75 1.21 3.76
C GLY A 111 1.10 -0.20 3.26
N VAL A 112 1.21 -1.12 4.21
CA VAL A 112 1.60 -2.52 3.96
C VAL A 112 0.49 -3.29 3.24
N SER A 113 -0.77 -2.98 3.54
CA SER A 113 -1.96 -3.44 2.82
C SER A 113 -1.97 -3.09 1.32
N HIS A 114 -1.12 -2.16 0.90
CA HIS A 114 -1.01 -1.75 -0.51
C HIS A 114 0.00 -2.59 -1.32
N LEU A 115 0.76 -3.49 -0.68
CA LEU A 115 1.81 -4.26 -1.36
C LEU A 115 1.32 -5.14 -2.52
N PRO A 116 0.15 -5.81 -2.45
CA PRO A 116 -0.38 -6.55 -3.59
C PRO A 116 -0.54 -5.69 -4.86
N PHE A 117 -0.99 -4.44 -4.72
CA PHE A 117 -1.10 -3.48 -5.82
C PHE A 117 0.27 -3.05 -6.36
N ASN A 118 1.24 -2.83 -5.46
CA ASN A 118 2.62 -2.49 -5.84
C ASN A 118 3.29 -3.63 -6.64
N LEU A 119 3.03 -4.88 -6.27
CA LEU A 119 3.59 -6.06 -6.91
C LEU A 119 2.82 -6.52 -8.16
N MET A 120 1.67 -5.89 -8.47
CA MET A 120 0.80 -6.28 -9.59
C MET A 120 0.45 -7.77 -9.53
N LEU A 121 0.13 -8.29 -8.35
CA LEU A 121 -0.19 -9.71 -8.21
C LEU A 121 -1.47 -10.03 -9.00
N THR A 122 -1.43 -11.12 -9.76
CA THR A 122 -2.54 -11.55 -10.63
C THR A 122 -3.30 -12.72 -10.02
N GLU A 123 -2.60 -13.64 -9.36
CA GLU A 123 -3.22 -14.81 -8.75
C GLU A 123 -3.77 -14.49 -7.35
N GLU A 124 -4.97 -15.00 -7.08
CA GLU A 124 -5.63 -14.78 -5.78
C GLU A 124 -4.81 -15.39 -4.64
N ASN A 125 -4.25 -16.58 -4.86
CA ASN A 125 -3.41 -17.23 -3.86
C ASN A 125 -2.14 -16.42 -3.56
N ASP A 126 -1.52 -15.83 -4.59
CA ASP A 126 -0.35 -14.95 -4.40
C ASP A 126 -0.70 -13.71 -3.59
N ILE A 127 -1.87 -13.10 -3.85
CA ILE A 127 -2.35 -11.96 -3.06
C ILE A 127 -2.54 -12.37 -1.59
N LYS A 128 -3.18 -13.51 -1.33
CA LYS A 128 -3.37 -14.06 0.02
C LYS A 128 -2.04 -14.37 0.71
N THR A 129 -1.11 -15.02 0.01
CA THR A 129 0.24 -15.32 0.51
C THR A 129 0.99 -14.04 0.86
N MET A 130 0.94 -13.03 0.00
CA MET A 130 1.58 -11.74 0.26
C MET A 130 1.05 -11.10 1.55
N LEU A 131 -0.27 -11.09 1.74
CA LEU A 131 -0.91 -10.54 2.94
C LEU A 131 -0.60 -11.39 4.20
N SER A 132 -0.42 -12.70 4.06
CA SER A 132 -0.10 -13.60 5.17
C SER A 132 1.29 -13.41 5.77
N PHE A 133 2.22 -12.77 5.05
CA PHE A 133 3.57 -12.49 5.56
C PHE A 133 3.59 -11.45 6.68
N PHE A 134 2.50 -10.71 6.91
CA PHE A 134 2.48 -9.68 7.93
C PHE A 134 2.14 -10.26 9.31
N PRO A 135 2.96 -9.95 10.34
CA PRO A 135 2.74 -10.50 11.67
C PRO A 135 1.45 -9.98 12.28
N LYS A 136 0.91 -10.69 13.28
CA LYS A 136 -0.41 -10.36 13.86
C LYS A 136 -0.55 -8.94 14.40
N SER A 137 0.56 -8.33 14.79
CA SER A 137 0.62 -6.92 15.20
C SER A 137 0.18 -5.92 14.12
N PHE A 138 0.31 -6.28 12.84
CA PHE A 138 -0.22 -5.50 11.71
C PHE A 138 -1.73 -5.61 11.57
N TYR A 139 -2.37 -6.57 12.25
CA TYR A 139 -3.84 -6.70 12.21
C TYR A 139 -4.55 -5.79 13.23
N PHE A 140 -3.84 -5.00 14.05
CA PHE A 140 -4.44 -3.95 14.89
C PHE A 140 -4.46 -2.57 14.19
N VAL A 141 -4.60 -2.61 12.86
CA VAL A 141 -4.55 -1.44 11.98
C VAL A 141 -5.90 -1.30 11.31
N ASP A 142 -6.41 -0.08 11.25
CA ASP A 142 -7.64 0.23 10.53
C ASP A 142 -7.31 0.31 9.04
N VAL A 143 -7.85 -0.59 8.22
CA VAL A 143 -7.60 -0.58 6.76
C VAL A 143 -8.79 0.05 6.07
N TRP A 144 -8.55 1.22 5.46
CA TRP A 144 -9.53 1.95 4.67
C TRP A 144 -9.30 1.66 3.19
N LEU A 145 -10.13 0.78 2.64
CA LEU A 145 -10.06 0.37 1.24
C LEU A 145 -10.93 1.28 0.38
N PHE A 146 -10.30 2.01 -0.52
CA PHE A 146 -10.99 2.79 -1.54
C PHE A 146 -11.41 1.88 -2.67
N LYS A 147 -12.73 1.80 -2.87
CA LYS A 147 -13.34 1.09 -3.97
C LYS A 147 -14.04 2.06 -4.89
N GLU A 148 -13.93 1.77 -6.17
CA GLU A 148 -14.48 2.60 -7.23
C GLU A 148 -14.98 1.70 -8.36
N LYS A 149 -15.96 2.19 -9.13
CA LYS A 149 -16.49 1.45 -10.28
C LYS A 149 -15.44 1.35 -11.41
N GLU A 150 -15.46 0.26 -12.17
CA GLU A 150 -14.50 0.01 -13.26
C GLU A 150 -14.45 1.16 -14.26
N HIS A 151 -15.60 1.66 -14.71
CA HIS A 151 -15.66 2.75 -15.69
C HIS A 151 -15.10 4.08 -15.14
N VAL A 152 -15.31 4.37 -13.86
CA VAL A 152 -14.75 5.57 -13.21
C VAL A 152 -13.23 5.44 -13.09
N LEU A 153 -12.73 4.27 -12.69
CA LEU A 153 -11.28 4.01 -12.65
C LEU A 153 -10.65 4.13 -14.02
N LEU A 154 -11.28 3.59 -15.07
CA LEU A 154 -10.80 3.71 -16.45
C LEU A 154 -10.76 5.16 -16.91
N TRP A 155 -11.83 5.93 -16.67
CA TRP A 155 -11.89 7.34 -17.02
C TRP A 155 -10.81 8.16 -16.31
N ARG A 156 -10.66 7.98 -14.99
CA ARG A 156 -9.62 8.67 -14.19
C ARG A 156 -8.21 8.25 -14.62
N LEU A 157 -8.00 6.96 -14.90
CA LEU A 157 -6.72 6.42 -15.37
C LEU A 157 -6.34 7.00 -16.73
N ARG A 158 -7.31 7.12 -17.65
CA ARG A 158 -7.10 7.72 -18.97
C ARG A 158 -6.71 9.19 -18.88
N ASN A 159 -7.33 9.95 -17.97
CA ASN A 159 -7.07 11.38 -17.80
C ASN A 159 -5.76 11.66 -17.06
N ARG A 160 -5.44 10.87 -16.03
CA ARG A 160 -4.26 11.11 -15.17
C ARG A 160 -3.01 10.38 -15.64
N GLY A 161 -3.17 9.21 -16.26
CA GLY A 161 -2.10 8.29 -16.57
C GLY A 161 -1.57 7.52 -15.35
N HIS A 162 -0.79 6.46 -15.62
CA HIS A 162 -0.10 5.70 -14.58
C HIS A 162 1.20 5.10 -15.12
N LYS A 163 2.28 5.12 -14.33
CA LYS A 163 3.62 4.69 -14.76
C LYS A 163 3.72 3.23 -15.24
N LYS A 164 2.79 2.38 -14.82
CA LYS A 164 2.72 0.96 -15.19
C LYS A 164 1.81 0.67 -16.39
N VAL A 165 1.17 1.70 -16.95
CA VAL A 165 0.29 1.60 -18.11
C VAL A 165 0.97 2.35 -19.24
N LEU A 166 1.56 1.59 -20.17
CA LEU A 166 2.38 2.16 -21.25
C LEU A 166 1.57 2.35 -22.53
N LYS A 167 0.51 1.55 -22.72
CA LYS A 167 -0.37 1.61 -23.88
C LYS A 167 -1.83 1.62 -23.43
N ASP A 168 -2.70 2.20 -24.26
CA ASP A 168 -4.14 2.22 -24.02
C ASP A 168 -4.73 0.81 -23.89
N SER A 169 -4.17 -0.16 -24.63
CA SER A 169 -4.54 -1.58 -24.53
C SER A 169 -4.37 -2.16 -23.13
N ASP A 170 -3.47 -1.59 -22.32
CA ASP A 170 -3.14 -2.11 -21.00
C ASP A 170 -4.08 -1.56 -19.92
N MET A 171 -4.86 -0.51 -20.20
CA MET A 171 -5.75 0.13 -19.22
C MET A 171 -6.79 -0.83 -18.66
N ILE A 172 -7.50 -1.56 -19.53
CA ILE A 172 -8.57 -2.48 -19.11
C ILE A 172 -8.01 -3.65 -18.28
N PRO A 173 -6.99 -4.39 -18.74
CA PRO A 173 -6.34 -5.42 -17.92
C PRO A 173 -5.83 -4.88 -16.59
N PHE A 174 -5.24 -3.68 -16.60
CA PHE A 174 -4.72 -3.03 -15.40
C PHE A 174 -5.83 -2.75 -14.38
N VAL A 175 -6.93 -2.12 -14.79
CA VAL A 175 -8.05 -1.82 -13.88
C VAL A 175 -8.69 -3.11 -13.36
N LYS A 176 -8.93 -4.09 -14.22
CA LYS A 176 -9.51 -5.39 -13.81
C LYS A 176 -8.64 -6.10 -12.79
N ASN A 177 -7.31 -6.11 -12.98
CA ASN A 177 -6.40 -6.72 -12.03
C ASN A 177 -6.43 -5.98 -10.67
N ASN A 178 -6.41 -4.64 -10.68
CA ASN A 178 -6.47 -3.86 -9.45
C ASN A 178 -7.81 -4.04 -8.71
N LEU A 179 -8.94 -4.19 -9.42
CA LEU A 179 -10.23 -4.51 -8.81
C LEU A 179 -10.24 -5.91 -8.18
N LYS A 180 -9.62 -6.90 -8.84
CA LYS A 180 -9.41 -8.25 -8.27
C LYS A 180 -8.56 -8.18 -7.00
N ILE A 181 -7.46 -7.43 -7.00
CA ILE A 181 -6.65 -7.22 -5.80
C ILE A 181 -7.50 -6.59 -4.69
N SER A 182 -8.27 -5.54 -4.99
CA SER A 182 -9.17 -4.91 -4.02
C SER A 182 -10.17 -5.90 -3.42
N SER A 183 -10.78 -6.79 -4.20
CA SER A 183 -11.72 -7.78 -3.66
C SER A 183 -11.05 -8.78 -2.72
N VAL A 184 -9.84 -9.24 -3.05
CA VAL A 184 -9.11 -10.19 -2.19
C VAL A 184 -8.61 -9.51 -0.92
N VAL A 185 -8.11 -8.27 -1.02
CA VAL A 185 -7.71 -7.43 0.12
C VAL A 185 -8.90 -7.18 1.06
N LYS A 186 -10.08 -6.86 0.50
CA LYS A 186 -11.33 -6.71 1.27
C LYS A 186 -11.62 -7.97 2.09
N VAL A 187 -11.73 -9.12 1.43
CA VAL A 187 -12.05 -10.39 2.09
C VAL A 187 -11.00 -10.75 3.15
N HIS A 188 -9.72 -10.47 2.89
CA HIS A 188 -8.66 -10.74 3.88
C HIS A 188 -8.84 -9.90 5.15
N TYR A 189 -9.07 -8.59 5.03
CA TYR A 189 -9.18 -7.70 6.18
C TYR A 189 -10.54 -7.77 6.90
N GLU A 190 -11.63 -8.08 6.20
CA GLU A 190 -12.94 -8.36 6.82
C GLU A 190 -12.92 -9.59 7.72
N ASN A 191 -12.10 -10.60 7.38
CA ASN A 191 -11.94 -11.83 8.16
C ASN A 191 -10.76 -11.76 9.15
N SER A 192 -10.10 -10.61 9.28
CA SER A 192 -9.00 -10.38 10.22
C SER A 192 -9.48 -9.62 11.45
N PHE A 193 -8.65 -9.52 12.49
CA PHE A 193 -8.95 -8.70 13.69
C PHE A 193 -8.85 -7.17 13.45
N CYS A 194 -8.79 -6.74 12.18
CA CYS A 194 -8.66 -5.35 11.77
C CYS A 194 -10.02 -4.66 11.74
N HIS A 195 -10.09 -3.37 12.09
CA HIS A 195 -11.26 -2.58 11.69
C HIS A 195 -11.14 -2.23 10.21
N TYR A 196 -12.02 -2.82 9.41
CA TYR A 196 -12.11 -2.57 7.98
C TYR A 196 -13.16 -1.51 7.68
N LYS A 197 -12.83 -0.55 6.80
CA LYS A 197 -13.80 0.43 6.26
C LYS A 197 -13.69 0.50 4.75
N GLU A 198 -14.80 0.22 4.06
CA GLU A 198 -14.91 0.46 2.62
C GLU A 198 -15.29 1.92 2.38
N ILE A 199 -14.49 2.64 1.58
CA ILE A 199 -14.78 4.02 1.18
C ILE A 199 -15.15 4.00 -0.31
N VAL A 200 -16.39 4.38 -0.58
CA VAL A 200 -16.89 4.61 -1.94
C VAL A 200 -16.68 6.09 -2.24
N SER A 201 -15.86 6.42 -3.23
CA SER A 201 -15.72 7.81 -3.68
C SER A 201 -17.00 8.18 -4.44
N TYR A 202 -17.66 9.25 -4.02
CA TYR A 202 -18.82 9.77 -4.74
C TYR A 202 -18.36 10.42 -6.05
N GLU A 203 -19.16 10.24 -7.09
CA GLU A 203 -18.94 10.79 -8.43
C GLU A 203 -18.94 12.34 -8.37
N GLU A 204 -17.77 12.94 -8.64
CA GLU A 204 -17.65 14.29 -9.23
C GLU A 204 -17.11 14.13 -10.64
#